data_AF-A0A835ND45-F1
#
_entry.id   AF-A0A835ND45-F1
#
_cell.length_a   1.000
_cell.length_b   1.000
_cell.length_c   1.000
_cell.angle_alpha   90.00
_cell.angle_beta   90.00
_cell.angle_gamma   90.00
#
_symmetry.space_group_name_H-M   'P 1'
#
loop_
_entity.id
_entity.type
_entity.pdbx_description
1 polymer ?
#
loop_
_entity_poly.entity_id
_entity_poly.type
_entity_poly.pdbx_seq_one_letter_code
_entity_poly.pdbx_strand_id
1 'polypeptide(L)'
;MVQATPFLLVLFLVLGAHGLSVKKCALTGRWVNDLGSNMTIKILNSNGDFSGIYNTSVSATTQKIIPSPLLGSQNLPNQQNQSTFGFTVHWSFTNSITVFTGQCFVDNDGKEVLRTMWLLRSRVESISSDWKATRVGTNVFTRLQLQE
;
A
#
# COMPACT_ATOMS: atom_id res chain seq x y z
N MET A 1 17.02 71.18 20.35
CA MET A 1 17.25 69.81 20.87
C MET A 1 16.10 68.94 20.38
N VAL A 2 16.43 67.94 19.57
CA VAL A 2 15.49 67.07 18.86
C VAL A 2 15.05 65.96 19.81
N GLN A 3 13.75 65.85 20.07
CA GLN A 3 13.19 64.76 20.88
C GLN A 3 12.43 63.83 19.93
N ALA A 4 13.15 62.84 19.40
CA ALA A 4 12.58 61.77 18.60
C ALA A 4 12.11 60.65 19.53
N THR A 5 10.82 60.33 19.42
CA THR A 5 10.14 59.18 20.04
C THR A 5 10.82 57.86 19.65
N PRO A 6 10.96 56.89 20.56
CA PRO A 6 11.50 55.58 20.21
C PRO A 6 10.41 54.82 19.46
N PHE A 7 10.60 54.66 18.15
CA PHE A 7 9.77 53.82 17.31
C PHE A 7 9.93 52.36 17.76
N LEU A 8 8.82 51.73 18.18
CA LEU A 8 8.74 50.30 18.45
C LEU A 8 9.14 49.51 17.18
N LEU A 9 10.26 48.78 17.25
CA LEU A 9 10.64 47.76 16.29
C LEU A 9 10.68 46.42 17.03
N VAL A 10 9.50 45.84 17.29
CA VAL A 10 9.41 44.42 17.62
C VAL A 10 9.25 43.68 16.29
N LEU A 11 10.39 43.20 15.79
CA LEU A 11 10.50 42.35 14.61
C LEU A 11 9.65 41.10 14.84
N PHE A 12 8.57 40.95 14.08
CA PHE A 12 7.77 39.73 14.08
C PHE A 12 8.65 38.57 13.58
N LEU A 13 9.13 37.74 14.50
CA LEU A 13 9.58 36.38 14.20
C LEU A 13 8.33 35.58 13.79
N VAL A 14 7.88 35.75 12.55
CA VAL A 14 7.04 34.77 11.89
C VAL A 14 7.93 33.58 11.61
N LEU A 15 8.13 32.75 12.65
CA LEU A 15 8.60 31.39 12.44
C LEU A 15 7.57 30.76 11.51
N GLY A 16 7.98 30.54 10.26
CA GLY A 16 7.26 29.73 9.31
C GLY A 16 7.18 28.30 9.84
N ALA A 17 6.28 28.05 10.78
CA ALA A 17 5.69 26.75 10.97
C ALA A 17 4.78 26.51 9.76
N HIS A 18 5.38 26.34 8.58
CA HIS A 18 4.77 25.49 7.58
C HIS A 18 4.72 24.14 8.27
N GLY A 19 3.59 23.85 8.91
CA GLY A 19 3.37 22.56 9.57
C GLY A 19 3.83 21.51 8.59
N LEU A 20 4.86 20.74 8.96
CA LEU A 20 5.31 19.61 8.18
C LEU A 20 4.11 18.69 8.08
N SER A 21 3.34 18.82 7.01
CA SER A 21 2.23 17.94 6.71
C SER A 21 2.87 16.58 6.53
N VAL A 22 2.72 15.75 7.57
CA VAL A 22 3.27 14.39 7.55
C VAL A 22 2.57 13.70 6.38
N LYS A 23 3.33 13.46 5.30
CA LYS A 23 2.81 12.77 4.13
C LYS A 23 2.22 11.44 4.61
N LYS A 24 0.92 11.29 4.41
CA LYS A 24 0.18 10.08 4.80
C LYS A 24 0.30 9.06 3.68
N CYS A 25 0.65 7.83 4.05
CA CYS A 25 0.66 6.73 3.10
C CYS A 25 -0.78 6.21 2.92
N ALA A 26 -1.35 6.38 1.73
CA ALA A 26 -2.74 6.02 1.43
C ALA A 26 -2.81 4.78 0.52
N LEU A 27 -3.55 3.74 0.91
CA LEU A 27 -3.64 2.52 0.10
C LEU A 27 -4.42 2.71 -1.21
N THR A 28 -5.46 3.54 -1.22
CA THR A 28 -6.27 3.83 -2.41
C THR A 28 -5.40 4.23 -3.59
N GLY A 29 -5.65 3.66 -4.77
CA GLY A 29 -4.96 4.00 -6.02
C GLY A 29 -4.32 2.81 -6.71
N ARG A 30 -3.40 3.10 -7.64
CA ARG A 30 -2.71 2.10 -8.46
C ARG A 30 -1.28 1.88 -8.00
N TRP A 31 -0.89 0.62 -7.96
CA TRP A 31 0.39 0.13 -7.47
C TRP A 31 0.98 -0.85 -8.47
N VAL A 32 2.30 -0.89 -8.55
CA VAL A 32 3.08 -1.88 -9.30
C VAL A 32 4.13 -2.46 -8.37
N ASN A 33 4.37 -3.77 -8.43
CA ASN A 33 5.45 -4.40 -7.67
C ASN A 33 6.73 -4.60 -8.48
N ASP A 34 7.76 -5.06 -7.79
CA ASP A 34 9.07 -5.45 -8.30
C ASP A 34 9.05 -6.57 -9.36
N LEU A 35 7.93 -7.29 -9.51
CA LEU A 35 7.72 -8.30 -10.56
C LEU A 35 6.88 -7.76 -11.73
N GLY A 36 6.50 -6.48 -11.70
CA GLY A 36 5.64 -5.84 -12.69
C GLY A 36 4.14 -6.15 -12.54
N SER A 37 3.72 -6.83 -11.48
CA SER A 37 2.30 -7.06 -11.18
C SER A 37 1.63 -5.76 -10.75
N ASN A 38 0.44 -5.50 -11.28
CA ASN A 38 -0.33 -4.29 -11.01
C ASN A 38 -1.47 -4.56 -10.04
N MET A 39 -1.76 -3.58 -9.19
CA MET A 39 -2.87 -3.65 -8.23
C MET A 39 -3.60 -2.31 -8.20
N THR A 40 -4.93 -2.34 -8.24
CA THR A 40 -5.77 -1.17 -8.01
C THR A 40 -6.59 -1.40 -6.75
N ILE A 41 -6.40 -0.54 -5.75
CA ILE A 41 -7.19 -0.51 -4.51
C ILE A 41 -8.21 0.61 -4.63
N LYS A 42 -9.50 0.28 -4.45
CA LYS A 42 -10.58 1.26 -4.44
C LYS A 42 -10.57 2.08 -3.16
N ILE A 43 -11.44 3.07 -3.08
CA ILE A 43 -11.62 3.88 -1.87
C ILE A 43 -11.94 2.94 -0.70
N LEU A 44 -11.24 3.16 0.42
CA LEU A 44 -11.45 2.44 1.66
C LEU A 44 -12.75 2.88 2.33
N ASN A 45 -13.46 1.93 2.93
CA ASN A 45 -14.59 2.18 3.80
C ASN A 45 -14.13 2.81 5.12
N SER A 46 -15.05 3.43 5.86
CA SER A 46 -14.75 4.08 7.15
C SER A 46 -14.20 3.11 8.21
N ASN A 47 -14.51 1.82 8.09
CA ASN A 47 -13.99 0.75 8.94
C ASN A 47 -12.61 0.22 8.51
N GLY A 48 -12.03 0.75 7.44
CA GLY A 48 -10.72 0.35 6.92
C GLY A 48 -10.76 -0.77 5.89
N ASP A 49 -11.93 -1.34 5.59
CA ASP A 49 -12.08 -2.37 4.57
C ASP A 49 -11.91 -1.79 3.16
N PHE A 50 -11.36 -2.58 2.25
CA PHE A 50 -11.26 -2.23 0.84
C PHE A 50 -11.44 -3.43 -0.07
N SER A 51 -11.79 -3.10 -1.31
CA SER A 51 -11.75 -4.03 -2.44
C SER A 51 -10.87 -3.48 -3.55
N GLY A 52 -10.51 -4.34 -4.48
CA GLY A 52 -9.67 -3.96 -5.59
C GLY A 52 -9.57 -5.04 -6.66
N ILE A 53 -8.66 -4.80 -7.59
CA ILE A 53 -8.29 -5.75 -8.64
C ILE A 53 -6.77 -5.92 -8.63
N TYR A 54 -6.33 -7.17 -8.65
CA TYR A 54 -4.94 -7.57 -8.78
C TYR A 54 -4.73 -8.18 -10.18
N ASN A 55 -3.71 -7.73 -10.89
CA ASN A 55 -3.29 -8.28 -12.17
C ASN A 55 -1.82 -8.69 -12.08
N THR A 56 -1.58 -9.99 -11.91
CA THR A 56 -0.22 -10.52 -11.78
C THR A 56 0.51 -10.52 -13.12
N SER A 57 1.82 -10.32 -13.10
CA SER A 57 2.69 -10.46 -14.30
C SER A 57 3.36 -11.83 -14.36
N VAL A 58 3.20 -12.66 -13.32
CA VAL A 58 3.77 -14.00 -13.22
C VAL A 58 2.73 -15.01 -12.73
N SER A 59 2.87 -16.27 -13.17
CA SER A 59 2.05 -17.39 -12.73
C SER A 59 2.90 -18.67 -12.68
N ALA A 60 2.62 -19.55 -11.71
CA ALA A 60 3.19 -20.89 -11.65
C ALA A 60 2.45 -21.90 -12.54
N THR A 61 1.40 -21.48 -13.25
CA THR A 61 0.58 -22.29 -14.14
C THR A 61 0.66 -21.77 -15.57
N THR A 62 0.31 -22.60 -16.54
CA THR A 62 0.19 -22.23 -17.96
C THR A 62 -1.16 -21.58 -18.30
N GLN A 63 -2.05 -21.42 -17.32
CA GLN A 63 -3.35 -20.79 -17.54
C GLN A 63 -3.18 -19.30 -17.86
N LYS A 64 -3.99 -18.79 -18.78
CA LYS A 64 -3.99 -17.38 -19.14
C LYS A 64 -4.29 -16.54 -17.90
N ILE A 65 -3.38 -15.64 -17.57
CA ILE A 65 -3.57 -14.68 -16.47
C ILE A 65 -4.74 -13.75 -16.83
N ILE A 66 -5.65 -13.56 -15.88
CA ILE A 66 -6.71 -12.57 -15.95
C ILE A 66 -6.80 -11.78 -14.63
N PRO A 67 -7.30 -10.53 -14.66
CA PRO A 67 -7.50 -9.73 -13.46
C PRO A 67 -8.35 -10.48 -12.42
N SER A 68 -7.90 -10.42 -11.17
CA SER A 68 -8.45 -11.18 -10.05
C SER A 68 -8.88 -10.23 -8.93
N PRO A 69 -10.06 -10.41 -8.32
CA PRO A 69 -10.53 -9.55 -7.25
C PRO A 69 -9.66 -9.71 -6.00
N LEU A 70 -9.49 -8.60 -5.29
CA LEU A 70 -8.89 -8.58 -3.95
C LEU A 70 -9.84 -7.93 -2.94
N LEU A 71 -9.78 -8.42 -1.70
CA LEU A 71 -10.52 -7.91 -0.54
C LEU A 71 -9.57 -7.84 0.65
N GLY A 72 -9.61 -6.76 1.41
CA GLY A 72 -8.71 -6.58 2.54
C GLY A 72 -9.17 -5.52 3.51
N SER A 73 -8.34 -5.29 4.52
CA SER A 73 -8.55 -4.25 5.51
C SER A 73 -7.21 -3.65 5.92
N GLN A 74 -7.24 -2.36 6.28
CA GLN A 74 -6.11 -1.71 6.93
C GLN A 74 -6.42 -1.51 8.40
N ASN A 75 -5.39 -1.54 9.23
CA ASN A 75 -5.52 -1.07 10.59
C ASN A 75 -5.83 0.43 10.57
N LEU A 76 -6.89 0.85 11.24
CA LEU A 76 -7.27 2.26 11.35
C LEU A 76 -6.38 2.91 12.41
N PRO A 77 -5.42 3.76 12.02
CA PRO A 77 -4.56 4.37 13.00
C PRO A 77 -5.29 5.57 13.59
N ASN A 78 -5.40 5.64 14.91
CA ASN A 78 -5.88 6.89 15.54
C ASN A 78 -4.87 8.04 15.36
N GLN A 79 -3.57 7.77 15.09
CA GLN A 79 -2.54 8.82 14.95
C GLN A 79 -1.32 8.50 14.05
N GLN A 80 -1.19 7.30 13.49
CA GLN A 80 0.01 6.90 12.73
C GLN A 80 -0.24 6.82 11.21
N ASN A 81 0.51 7.60 10.45
CA ASN A 81 0.35 7.79 9.00
C ASN A 81 0.88 6.64 8.11
N GLN A 82 1.12 5.45 8.69
CA GLN A 82 1.78 4.29 8.07
C GLN A 82 1.16 2.96 8.54
N SER A 83 -0.13 2.76 8.28
CA SER A 83 -0.88 1.57 8.74
C SER A 83 -0.36 0.26 8.16
N THR A 84 -0.44 -0.78 9.00
CA THR A 84 -0.43 -2.16 8.52
C THR A 84 -1.74 -2.50 7.83
N PHE A 85 -1.69 -3.44 6.90
CA PHE A 85 -2.86 -3.91 6.17
C PHE A 85 -2.68 -5.36 5.74
N GLY A 86 -3.79 -6.00 5.39
CA GLY A 86 -3.79 -7.30 4.75
C GLY A 86 -4.88 -7.40 3.70
N PHE A 87 -4.65 -8.20 2.67
CA PHE A 87 -5.67 -8.49 1.66
C PHE A 87 -5.52 -9.89 1.09
N THR A 88 -6.61 -10.41 0.56
CA THR A 88 -6.71 -11.70 -0.06
C THR A 88 -7.02 -11.50 -1.55
N VAL A 89 -6.28 -12.17 -2.42
CA VAL A 89 -6.53 -12.25 -3.86
C VAL A 89 -7.19 -13.58 -4.16
N HIS A 90 -8.39 -13.56 -4.74
CA HIS A 90 -9.07 -14.75 -5.25
C HIS A 90 -8.73 -14.89 -6.73
N TRP A 91 -7.84 -15.82 -7.08
CA TRP A 91 -7.36 -15.94 -8.45
C TRP A 91 -8.48 -16.42 -9.39
N SER A 92 -8.89 -15.57 -10.34
CA SER A 92 -9.99 -15.88 -11.26
C SER A 92 -9.63 -16.94 -12.32
N PHE A 93 -8.35 -17.32 -12.43
CA PHE A 93 -7.83 -18.26 -13.42
C PHE A 93 -7.15 -19.49 -12.82
N THR A 94 -7.20 -19.69 -11.49
CA THR A 94 -6.70 -20.93 -10.86
C THR A 94 -7.50 -21.25 -9.61
N ASN A 95 -7.45 -22.51 -9.16
CA ASN A 95 -7.97 -22.92 -7.86
C ASN A 95 -6.95 -22.62 -6.74
N SER A 96 -6.47 -21.39 -6.64
CA SER A 96 -5.54 -20.97 -5.59
C SER A 96 -5.98 -19.65 -4.98
N ILE A 97 -5.41 -19.32 -3.83
CA ILE A 97 -5.65 -18.06 -3.13
C ILE A 97 -4.31 -17.50 -2.67
N THR A 98 -4.20 -16.17 -2.58
CA THR A 98 -3.00 -15.55 -2.02
C THR A 98 -3.38 -14.49 -1.02
N VAL A 99 -2.80 -14.55 0.16
CA VAL A 99 -2.92 -13.49 1.16
C VAL A 99 -1.65 -12.67 1.15
N PHE A 100 -1.80 -11.36 1.26
CA PHE A 100 -0.73 -10.40 1.45
C PHE A 100 -0.93 -9.72 2.80
N THR A 101 0.17 -9.47 3.51
CA THR A 101 0.21 -8.63 4.70
C THR A 101 1.39 -7.69 4.58
N GLY A 102 1.22 -6.44 5.01
CA GLY A 102 2.29 -5.47 4.89
C GLY A 102 2.02 -4.16 5.60
N GLN A 103 2.88 -3.19 5.31
CA GLN A 103 2.80 -1.84 5.84
C GLN A 103 3.10 -0.82 4.74
N CYS A 104 2.36 0.29 4.79
CA CYS A 104 2.51 1.43 3.90
C CYS A 104 3.51 2.42 4.52
N PHE A 105 4.61 2.71 3.84
CA PHE A 105 5.63 3.67 4.27
C PHE A 105 5.70 4.86 3.31
N VAL A 106 6.16 5.99 3.84
CA VAL A 106 6.69 7.09 3.02
C VAL A 106 8.20 7.07 3.22
N ASP A 107 8.97 6.92 2.14
CA ASP A 107 10.43 6.88 2.21
C ASP A 107 11.05 8.28 2.40
N ASN A 108 12.38 8.32 2.48
CA ASN A 108 13.14 9.57 2.68
C ASN A 108 12.99 10.56 1.51
N ASP A 109 12.64 10.08 0.31
CA ASP A 109 12.35 10.92 -0.86
C ASP A 109 10.88 11.41 -0.87
N GLY A 110 10.09 10.99 0.12
CA GLY A 110 8.67 11.30 0.21
C GLY A 110 7.80 10.50 -0.76
N LYS A 111 8.27 9.33 -1.24
CA LYS A 111 7.53 8.39 -2.09
C LYS A 111 6.87 7.32 -1.24
N GLU A 112 5.64 6.95 -1.61
CA GLU A 112 4.91 5.88 -0.94
C GLU A 112 5.37 4.50 -1.40
N VAL A 113 5.60 3.60 -0.45
CA VAL A 113 6.08 2.24 -0.68
C VAL A 113 5.27 1.26 0.18
N LEU A 114 4.74 0.19 -0.42
CA LEU A 114 4.18 -0.93 0.34
C LEU A 114 5.23 -2.03 0.48
N ARG A 115 5.59 -2.37 1.70
CA ARG A 115 6.41 -3.55 1.99
C ARG A 115 5.48 -4.68 2.41
N THR A 116 5.46 -5.75 1.64
CA THR A 116 4.52 -6.86 1.85
C THR A 116 5.22 -8.20 1.86
N MET A 117 4.64 -9.14 2.60
CA MET A 117 4.87 -10.57 2.48
C MET A 117 3.57 -11.22 2.00
N TRP A 118 3.69 -12.40 1.38
CA TRP A 118 2.53 -13.15 0.92
C TRP A 118 2.66 -14.65 1.14
N LEU A 119 1.49 -15.29 1.26
CA LEU A 119 1.35 -16.74 1.22
C LEU A 119 0.42 -17.12 0.07
N LEU A 120 0.93 -17.90 -0.88
CA LEU A 120 0.14 -18.47 -1.96
C LEU A 120 -0.24 -19.90 -1.60
N ARG A 121 -1.54 -20.14 -1.48
CA ARG A 121 -2.11 -21.43 -1.13
C ARG A 121 -2.72 -22.09 -2.37
N SER A 122 -2.14 -23.20 -2.78
CA SER A 122 -2.62 -24.03 -3.89
C SER A 122 -3.71 -24.99 -3.40
N ARG A 123 -4.72 -25.28 -4.24
CA ARG A 123 -5.58 -26.45 -4.04
C ARG A 123 -4.77 -27.72 -4.22
N VAL A 124 -4.96 -28.69 -3.33
CA VAL A 124 -4.44 -30.06 -3.44
C VAL A 124 -5.59 -31.04 -3.25
N GLU A 125 -5.47 -32.25 -3.82
CA GLU A 125 -6.56 -33.24 -3.80
C GLU A 125 -6.77 -33.89 -2.43
N SER A 126 -5.75 -33.93 -1.58
CA SER A 126 -5.79 -34.62 -0.29
C SER A 126 -4.99 -33.91 0.79
N ILE A 127 -5.35 -34.17 2.05
CA ILE A 127 -4.62 -33.67 3.23
C ILE A 127 -3.16 -34.17 3.26
N SER A 128 -2.87 -35.36 2.73
CA SER A 128 -1.50 -35.87 2.62
C SER A 128 -0.61 -35.05 1.68
N SER A 129 -1.21 -34.24 0.81
CA SER A 129 -0.49 -33.30 -0.08
C SER A 129 -0.41 -31.87 0.48
N ASP A 130 -0.93 -31.61 1.68
CA ASP A 130 -0.98 -30.28 2.28
C ASP A 130 0.40 -29.65 2.47
N TRP A 131 1.40 -30.47 2.81
CA TRP A 131 2.76 -30.04 3.12
C TRP A 131 3.43 -29.20 2.02
N LYS A 132 3.03 -29.39 0.76
CA LYS A 132 3.58 -28.69 -0.42
C LYS A 132 2.68 -27.58 -0.97
N ALA A 133 1.53 -27.32 -0.32
CA ALA A 133 0.49 -26.49 -0.89
C ALA A 133 0.70 -24.98 -0.66
N THR A 134 1.59 -24.59 0.26
CA THR A 134 1.82 -23.18 0.62
C THR A 134 3.21 -22.71 0.17
N ARG A 135 3.24 -21.64 -0.63
CA ARG A 135 4.47 -20.91 -0.99
C ARG A 135 4.48 -19.57 -0.25
N VAL A 136 5.67 -19.04 0.03
CA VAL A 136 5.87 -17.75 0.72
C VAL A 136 6.79 -16.86 -0.11
N GLY A 137 6.58 -15.56 -0.02
CA GLY A 137 7.48 -14.57 -0.63
C GLY A 137 7.23 -13.17 -0.13
N THR A 138 7.91 -12.21 -0.76
CA THR A 138 7.80 -10.78 -0.48
C THR A 138 7.59 -10.01 -1.76
N ASN A 139 6.92 -8.86 -1.68
CA ASN A 139 6.88 -7.90 -2.77
C ASN A 139 6.94 -6.47 -2.25
N VAL A 140 7.58 -5.61 -3.03
CA VAL A 140 7.67 -4.18 -2.78
C VAL A 140 6.84 -3.49 -3.85
N PHE A 141 5.81 -2.76 -3.43
CA PHE A 141 4.98 -1.99 -4.36
C PHE A 141 5.30 -0.51 -4.28
N THR A 142 5.30 0.14 -5.43
CA THR A 142 5.36 1.60 -5.59
C THR A 142 4.16 2.08 -6.39
N ARG A 143 3.90 3.38 -6.37
CA ARG A 143 2.82 3.96 -7.17
C ARG A 143 3.08 3.73 -8.66
N LEU A 144 2.05 3.25 -9.36
CA LEU A 144 2.09 3.16 -10.82
C LEU A 144 2.05 4.57 -11.40
N GLN A 145 3.16 5.02 -11.98
CA GLN A 145 3.20 6.28 -12.72
C GLN A 145 2.42 6.11 -14.02
N LEU A 146 1.57 7.09 -14.35
CA LEU A 146 1.03 7.20 -15.69
C LEU A 146 2.19 7.62 -16.60
N GLN A 147 2.48 6.84 -17.62
CA GLN A 147 3.19 7.39 -18.78
C GLN A 147 2.21 8.33 -19.47
N GLU A 148 2.58 9.61 -19.57
CA GLU A 148 1.92 10.58 -20.45
C GLU A 148 2.12 10.21 -21.93
#